data_AF-A0A963H7K5-F1
#
_entry.id   AF-A0A963H7K5-F1
#
_cell.length_a   1.000
_cell.length_b   1.000
_cell.length_c   1.000
_cell.angle_alpha   90.00
_cell.angle_beta   90.00
_cell.angle_gamma   90.00
#
_symmetry.space_group_name_H-M   'P 1'
#
loop_
_entity.id
_entity.type
_entity.pdbx_description
1 polymer ?
#
loop_
_entity_poly.entity_id
_entity_poly.type
_entity_poly.pdbx_seq_one_letter_code
_entity_poly.pdbx_strand_id
1 'polypeptide(L)'
;MLDQLLSFGQHLSPGMASMLRITLIVLLAWAALAFSHKLIRSFRIYISRSMDDAEEVKRVATLGRVFRYAASVIISLVTGILILAEVGVSVAPILGAAGVVGVAVGFGAQSLVK
;
A
#
# COMPACT_ATOMS: atom_id res chain seq x y z
N MET A 1 -14.76 -29.29 -28.39
CA MET A 1 -14.70 -27.92 -28.96
C MET A 1 -14.67 -26.85 -27.86
N LEU A 2 -15.46 -27.00 -26.78
CA LEU A 2 -15.34 -26.16 -25.58
C LEU A 2 -14.02 -26.39 -24.81
N ASP A 3 -13.50 -27.62 -24.79
CA ASP A 3 -12.23 -27.94 -24.13
C ASP A 3 -10.99 -27.35 -24.82
N GLN A 4 -11.08 -27.10 -26.13
CA GLN A 4 -10.03 -26.41 -26.90
C GLN A 4 -10.01 -24.89 -26.62
N LEU A 5 -11.14 -24.28 -26.30
CA LEU A 5 -11.21 -22.88 -25.89
C LEU A 5 -10.68 -22.68 -24.45
N LEU A 6 -10.91 -23.66 -23.57
CA LEU A 6 -10.35 -23.68 -22.21
C LEU A 6 -8.84 -23.98 -22.19
N SER A 7 -8.34 -24.84 -23.09
CA SER A 7 -6.91 -25.14 -23.20
C SER A 7 -6.09 -24.03 -23.89
N PHE A 8 -6.72 -23.22 -24.75
CA PHE A 8 -6.13 -22.00 -25.31
C PHE A 8 -5.93 -20.93 -24.22
N GLY A 9 -6.84 -20.86 -23.24
CA GLY A 9 -6.67 -20.08 -22.02
C GLY A 9 -5.54 -20.58 -21.10
N GLN A 10 -5.21 -21.87 -21.14
CA GLN A 10 -4.08 -22.46 -20.40
C GLN A 10 -2.73 -22.38 -21.14
N HIS A 11 -2.72 -22.15 -22.46
CA HIS A 11 -1.50 -21.93 -23.25
C HIS A 11 -1.01 -20.48 -23.24
N LEU A 12 -1.70 -19.57 -22.56
CA LEU A 12 -1.04 -18.39 -22.01
C LEU A 12 0.03 -18.90 -21.06
N SER A 13 1.26 -19.02 -21.56
CA SER A 13 2.38 -19.59 -20.79
C SER A 13 2.37 -19.00 -19.37
N PRO A 14 2.60 -19.82 -18.32
CA PRO A 14 2.61 -19.35 -16.93
C PRO A 14 3.45 -18.06 -16.74
N GLY A 15 4.51 -17.89 -17.54
CA GLY A 15 5.31 -16.66 -17.59
C GLY A 15 4.55 -15.42 -18.07
N MET A 16 3.70 -15.53 -19.09
CA MET A 16 2.87 -14.41 -19.60
C MET A 16 1.85 -13.95 -18.55
N ALA A 17 1.26 -14.89 -17.81
CA ALA A 17 0.33 -14.59 -16.73
C ALA A 17 1.02 -13.90 -15.53
N SER A 18 2.23 -14.36 -15.16
CA SER A 18 3.04 -13.71 -14.12
C SER A 18 3.52 -12.32 -14.54
N MET A 19 3.95 -12.12 -15.79
CA MET A 19 4.31 -10.78 -16.29
C MET A 19 3.13 -9.80 -16.22
N LEU A 20 1.93 -10.25 -16.57
CA LEU A 20 0.72 -9.44 -16.46
C LEU A 20 0.40 -9.11 -15.00
N ARG A 21 0.48 -10.09 -14.09
CA ARG A 21 0.25 -9.87 -12.65
C ARG A 21 1.26 -8.91 -12.04
N ILE A 22 2.54 -9.09 -12.30
CA ILE A 22 3.59 -8.17 -11.84
C ILE A 22 3.31 -6.76 -12.37
N THR A 23 2.96 -6.63 -13.66
CA THR A 23 2.61 -5.33 -14.25
C THR A 23 1.40 -4.71 -13.55
N LEU A 24 0.34 -5.48 -13.28
CA LEU A 24 -0.84 -5.01 -12.55
C LEU A 24 -0.52 -4.62 -11.11
N ILE A 25 0.31 -5.39 -10.40
CA ILE A 25 0.76 -5.09 -9.03
C ILE A 25 1.54 -3.78 -9.02
N VAL A 26 2.47 -3.58 -9.95
CA VAL A 26 3.25 -2.34 -10.07
C VAL A 26 2.35 -1.17 -10.43
N LEU A 27 1.39 -1.35 -11.34
CA LEU A 27 0.46 -0.30 -11.76
C LEU A 27 -0.48 0.09 -10.60
N LEU A 28 -1.01 -0.88 -9.85
CA LEU A 28 -1.82 -0.65 -8.66
C LEU A 28 -1.00 -0.02 -7.53
N ALA A 29 0.24 -0.45 -7.32
CA ALA A 29 1.14 0.15 -6.34
C ALA A 29 1.43 1.62 -6.69
N TRP A 30 1.75 1.88 -7.96
CA TRP A 30 1.97 3.23 -8.46
C TRP A 30 0.71 4.09 -8.32
N ALA A 31 -0.47 3.56 -8.67
CA ALA A 31 -1.74 4.24 -8.49
C ALA A 31 -2.04 4.52 -7.01
N ALA A 32 -1.78 3.56 -6.11
CA ALA A 32 -1.97 3.71 -4.67
C ALA A 32 -1.03 4.77 -4.08
N LEU A 33 0.25 4.76 -4.46
CA LEU A 33 1.22 5.77 -4.05
C LEU A 33 0.85 7.16 -4.60
N ALA A 34 0.44 7.24 -5.87
CA ALA A 34 -0.04 8.47 -6.48
C ALA A 34 -1.31 8.99 -5.80
N PHE A 35 -2.21 8.10 -5.40
CA PHE A 35 -3.42 8.44 -4.65
C PHE A 35 -3.09 8.97 -3.26
N SER A 36 -2.17 8.33 -2.53
CA SER A 36 -1.65 8.83 -1.25
C SER A 36 -1.07 10.24 -1.37
N HIS A 37 -0.42 10.59 -2.47
CA HIS A 37 0.06 11.95 -2.71
C HIS A 37 -1.06 12.93 -3.07
N LYS A 38 -2.09 12.48 -3.79
CA LYS A 38 -3.22 13.32 -4.24
C LYS A 38 -4.17 13.70 -3.10
N LEU A 39 -4.36 12.81 -2.12
CA LEU A 39 -5.25 13.04 -0.97
C LEU A 39 -4.89 14.29 -0.14
N ILE A 40 -3.60 14.58 0.02
CA ILE A 40 -3.14 15.76 0.79
C ILE A 40 -3.40 17.08 0.05
N ARG A 41 -3.46 17.08 -1.29
CA ARG A 41 -3.81 18.29 -2.04
C ARG A 41 -5.32 18.57 -1.98
N SER A 42 -6.15 17.53 -1.91
CA SER A 42 -7.61 17.68 -1.77
C SER A 42 -8.03 18.04 -0.35
N PHE A 43 -7.45 17.42 0.69
CA PHE A 43 -7.82 17.72 2.08
C PHE A 43 -7.50 19.16 2.49
N ARG A 44 -6.45 19.76 1.90
CA ARG A 44 -6.06 21.15 2.18
C ARG A 44 -7.12 22.18 1.77
N ILE A 45 -8.00 21.85 0.81
CA ILE A 45 -9.01 22.78 0.26
C ILE A 45 -10.34 22.69 1.01
N TYR A 46 -10.63 21.56 1.68
CA TYR A 46 -11.86 21.41 2.46
C TYR A 46 -11.74 22.00 3.87
N ILE A 47 -10.60 21.83 4.53
CA ILE A 47 -10.37 22.29 5.90
C ILE A 47 -10.18 23.81 6.01
N SER A 48 -9.66 24.47 4.97
CA SER A 48 -9.42 25.92 5.00
C SER A 48 -10.69 26.78 4.89
N ARG A 49 -11.88 26.18 4.87
CA ARG A 49 -13.17 26.90 4.90
C ARG A 49 -13.96 26.74 6.22
N SER A 50 -13.52 25.88 7.14
CA SER A 50 -14.28 25.58 8.37
C SER A 50 -13.47 25.67 9.67
N MET A 51 -12.21 26.09 9.62
CA MET A 51 -11.34 26.19 10.80
C MET A 51 -10.88 27.64 10.97
N ASP A 52 -11.43 28.35 11.96
CA ASP A 52 -11.03 29.71 12.35
C ASP A 52 -9.69 29.72 13.11
N ASP A 53 -9.18 28.55 13.51
CA ASP A 53 -8.02 28.43 14.40
C ASP A 53 -6.77 27.90 13.68
N ALA A 54 -5.77 28.77 13.52
CA ALA A 54 -4.53 28.47 12.80
C ALA A 54 -3.70 27.35 13.47
N GLU A 55 -3.92 27.10 14.76
CA GLU A 55 -3.23 26.05 15.50
C GLU A 55 -3.77 24.65 15.18
N GLU A 56 -5.09 24.50 15.07
CA GLU A 56 -5.72 23.24 14.68
C GLU A 56 -5.32 22.82 13.25
N VAL A 57 -5.24 23.79 12.33
CA VAL A 57 -4.76 23.56 10.95
C VAL A 57 -3.34 22.99 10.94
N LYS A 58 -2.45 23.48 11.83
CA LYS A 58 -1.08 22.95 11.97
C LYS A 58 -1.08 21.52 12.49
N ARG A 59 -1.91 21.19 13.48
CA ARG A 59 -2.03 19.83 14.04
C ARG A 59 -2.56 18.83 13.01
N VAL A 60 -3.56 19.20 12.22
CA VAL A 60 -4.06 18.34 11.14
C VAL A 60 -3.01 18.16 10.04
N ALA A 61 -2.25 19.21 9.71
CA ALA A 61 -1.20 19.11 8.70
C ALA A 61 -0.04 18.19 9.12
N THR A 62 0.33 18.16 10.40
CA THR A 62 1.35 17.23 10.91
C THR A 62 0.81 15.80 10.96
N LEU A 63 -0.42 15.59 11.43
CA LEU A 63 -1.06 14.26 11.45
C LEU A 63 -1.20 13.68 10.03
N GLY A 64 -1.62 14.51 9.07
CA GLY A 64 -1.69 14.13 7.67
C GLY A 64 -0.32 13.78 7.07
N ARG A 65 0.75 14.44 7.52
CA ARG A 65 2.12 14.13 7.11
C ARG A 65 2.57 12.76 7.64
N VAL A 66 2.30 12.47 8.91
CA VAL A 66 2.61 11.17 9.54
C VAL A 66 1.84 10.05 8.85
N PHE A 67 0.54 10.23 8.63
CA PHE A 67 -0.31 9.24 7.97
C PHE A 67 0.16 8.94 6.53
N ARG A 68 0.51 9.97 5.76
CA ARG A 68 1.07 9.76 4.40
C ARG A 68 2.36 8.97 4.44
N TYR A 69 3.26 9.29 5.37
CA TYR A 69 4.52 8.58 5.48
C TYR A 69 4.28 7.10 5.83
N ALA A 70 3.43 6.83 6.82
CA ALA A 70 3.05 5.47 7.21
C ALA A 70 2.41 4.70 6.03
N ALA A 71 1.46 5.30 5.31
CA ALA A 71 0.84 4.68 4.15
C ALA A 71 1.86 4.36 3.05
N SER A 72 2.79 5.27 2.77
CA SER A 72 3.84 5.07 1.76
C SER A 72 4.75 3.90 2.13
N VAL A 73 5.14 3.79 3.41
CA VAL A 73 5.95 2.67 3.93
C VAL A 73 5.19 1.34 3.80
N ILE A 74 3.93 1.30 4.23
CA ILE A 74 3.09 0.09 4.17
C ILE A 74 2.90 -0.37 2.71
N ILE A 75 2.52 0.55 1.81
CA ILE A 75 2.33 0.23 0.39
C ILE A 75 3.63 -0.32 -0.20
N SER A 76 4.77 0.33 0.07
CA SER A 76 6.08 -0.13 -0.44
C SER A 76 6.44 -1.53 0.05
N LEU A 77 6.19 -1.83 1.33
CA LEU A 77 6.40 -3.17 1.90
C LEU A 77 5.53 -4.22 1.24
N VAL A 78 4.23 -3.96 1.10
CA VAL A 78 3.28 -4.89 0.47
C VAL A 78 3.65 -5.12 -1.00
N THR A 79 3.97 -4.06 -1.74
CA THR A 79 4.43 -4.17 -3.14
C THR A 79 5.70 -5.02 -3.25
N GLY A 80 6.69 -4.80 -2.38
CA GLY A 80 7.90 -5.62 -2.35
C GLY A 80 7.62 -7.10 -2.08
N ILE A 81 6.77 -7.39 -1.10
CA ILE A 81 6.32 -8.76 -0.77
C ILE A 81 5.64 -9.43 -1.97
N LEU A 82 4.73 -8.72 -2.65
CA LEU A 82 4.02 -9.25 -3.81
C LEU A 82 4.97 -9.51 -5.00
N ILE A 83 5.95 -8.64 -5.24
CA ILE A 83 6.98 -8.86 -6.27
C ILE A 83 7.82 -10.09 -5.93
N LEU A 84 8.25 -10.23 -4.67
CA LEU A 84 9.01 -11.38 -4.18
C LEU A 84 8.24 -12.70 -4.38
N ALA A 85 6.93 -12.70 -4.11
CA ALA A 85 6.08 -13.86 -4.32
C ALA A 85 6.02 -14.29 -5.80
N GLU A 86 5.94 -13.34 -6.73
CA GLU A 86 5.89 -13.63 -8.18
C GLU A 86 7.22 -14.16 -8.73
N VAL A 87 8.37 -13.78 -8.16
CA VAL A 87 9.68 -14.35 -8.53
C VAL A 87 9.98 -15.68 -7.81
N GLY A 88 9.02 -16.23 -7.08
CA GLY A 88 9.12 -17.54 -6.42
C GLY A 88 9.78 -17.51 -5.03
N VAL A 89 9.99 -16.33 -4.45
CA VAL A 89 10.50 -16.20 -3.07
C VAL A 89 9.36 -16.44 -2.09
N SER A 90 9.61 -17.27 -1.07
CA SER A 90 8.63 -17.50 0.00
C SER A 90 8.39 -16.23 0.80
N VAL A 91 7.14 -15.80 0.83
CA VAL A 91 6.68 -14.62 1.58
C VAL A 91 6.32 -14.92 3.03
N ALA A 92 6.18 -16.19 3.41
CA ALA A 92 5.78 -16.58 4.76
C ALA A 92 6.74 -16.06 5.86
N PRO A 93 8.08 -16.15 5.73
CA PRO A 93 8.99 -15.59 6.73
C PRO A 93 8.88 -14.07 6.86
N ILE A 94 8.69 -13.37 5.73
CA ILE A 94 8.60 -11.91 5.68
C ILE A 94 7.31 -11.45 6.37
N LEU A 95 6.19 -12.12 6.09
CA LEU A 95 4.91 -11.84 6.74
C LEU A 95 4.96 -12.12 8.24
N GLY A 96 5.63 -13.20 8.67
CA GLY A 96 5.87 -13.48 10.08
C GLY A 96 6.64 -12.36 10.78
N ALA A 97 7.76 -11.93 10.20
CA ALA A 97 8.56 -10.83 10.74
C ALA A 97 7.80 -9.49 10.76
N ALA A 98 7.07 -9.17 9.68
CA ALA A 98 6.24 -7.98 9.60
C ALA A 98 5.14 -7.97 10.67
N GLY A 99 4.56 -9.13 10.98
CA GLY A 99 3.61 -9.29 12.07
C GLY A 99 4.20 -8.93 13.43
N VAL A 100 5.38 -9.47 13.78
CA VAL A 100 6.06 -9.17 15.06
C VAL A 100 6.43 -7.68 15.15
N VAL A 101 6.97 -7.10 14.08
CA VAL A 101 7.30 -5.67 14.03
C VAL A 101 6.06 -4.81 14.19
N GLY A 102 4.95 -5.16 13.52
CA GLY A 102 3.68 -4.44 13.63
C GLY A 102 3.14 -4.44 15.06
N VAL A 103 3.20 -5.58 15.76
CA VAL A 103 2.82 -5.69 17.17
C VAL A 103 3.72 -4.83 18.05
N ALA A 104 5.04 -4.85 17.86
CA ALA A 104 5.98 -4.04 18.62
C ALA A 104 5.72 -2.53 18.44
N VAL A 105 5.47 -2.09 17.21
CA VAL A 105 5.08 -0.69 16.90
C VAL A 105 3.74 -0.35 17.57
N GLY A 106 2.77 -1.26 17.54
CA GLY A 106 1.47 -1.09 18.20
C GLY A 106 1.61 -0.87 19.71
N PHE A 107 2.44 -1.66 20.39
CA PHE A 107 2.72 -1.48 21.82
C PHE A 107 3.49 -0.18 22.12
N GLY A 108 4.47 0.18 21.28
CA GLY A 108 5.19 1.46 21.43
C GLY A 108 4.32 2.69 21.16
N ALA A 109 3.33 2.59 20.28
CA ALA A 109 2.37 3.66 20.03
C ALA A 109 1.40 3.85 21.22
N GLN A 110 1.02 2.76 21.89
CA GLN A 110 0.14 2.85 23.07
C GLN A 110 0.80 3.60 24.24
N SER A 111 2.12 3.53 24.42
CA SER A 111 2.82 4.30 25.46
C SER A 111 2.91 5.80 25.17
N LEU A 112 2.59 6.25 23.95
CA LEU A 112 2.51 7.67 23.59
C LEU A 112 1.14 8.28 23.84
N VAL A 113 0.10 7.45 23.98
CA VAL A 113 -1.31 7.89 24.14
C VAL A 113 -1.77 7.82 25.60
N LYS A 114 -1.10 7.02 26.43
CA LYS A 114 -1.30 6.96 27.89
C LYS A 114 -0.43 7.99 28.58
#